data_AF-A0A955XRY4-F1
#
_entry.id   AF-A0A955XRY4-F1
#
_cell.length_a   1.000
_cell.length_b   1.000
_cell.length_c   1.000
_cell.angle_alpha   90.00
_cell.angle_beta   90.00
_cell.angle_gamma   90.00
#
_symmetry.space_group_name_H-M   'P 1'
#
loop_
_entity.id
_entity.type
_entity.pdbx_description
1 polymer ?
#
loop_
_entity_poly.entity_id
_entity_poly.type
_entity_poly.pdbx_seq_one_letter_code
_entity_poly.pdbx_strand_id
1 'polypeptide(L)'
;WRDTMAHEYVHYVVQHLTGGRVPIWLHEGLAKFVETRWQPGAPHRLPPTNEDLLARRIEADDLVTFEEMHPSMALLPSQEDAGTAFAEVYTVIEYVFEQRGVDGIREIVWAIRDGSSVEEAFAEVMGVSFQTFLSNWERYLRSREFRRLPSDFVNNLQFMPENASDAAPDELAGIAQEEARNFMHLGQLLRARGRIEGSIVEYRKAEDLVGPGNPQLQNRMARALLDLNRPEEAAEALGSAAEFYPDFYLTFLHLGEVAILQGAGEEALEQLQRAASINPFDPEVHRQLSRAFQLLGRSEEAEQAARDASLVSR
;
A
#
# COMPACT_ATOMS: atom_id res chain seq x y z
N TRP A 1 -8.08 5.78 0.00
CA TRP A 1 -8.79 6.80 0.83
C TRP A 1 -9.63 6.21 1.96
N ARG A 2 -10.35 5.09 1.77
CA ARG A 2 -11.15 4.48 2.84
C ARG A 2 -10.29 3.98 4.00
N ASP A 3 -9.13 3.37 3.71
CA ASP A 3 -8.17 2.97 4.73
C ASP A 3 -7.69 4.18 5.54
N THR A 4 -7.36 5.28 4.86
CA THR A 4 -7.03 6.56 5.51
C THR A 4 -8.17 7.06 6.40
N MET A 5 -9.41 7.00 5.94
CA MET A 5 -10.56 7.42 6.74
C MET A 5 -10.75 6.53 7.98
N ALA A 6 -10.59 5.21 7.83
CA ALA A 6 -10.65 4.27 8.94
C ALA A 6 -9.51 4.52 9.94
N HIS A 7 -8.30 4.79 9.45
CA HIS A 7 -7.12 5.15 10.23
C HIS A 7 -7.37 6.41 11.08
N GLU A 8 -7.81 7.51 10.46
CA GLU A 8 -8.11 8.77 11.16
C GLU A 8 -9.28 8.62 12.16
N TYR A 9 -10.27 7.80 11.82
CA TYR A 9 -11.37 7.50 12.74
C TYR A 9 -10.87 6.81 14.02
N VAL A 10 -9.89 5.92 13.92
CA VAL A 10 -9.29 5.26 15.08
C VAL A 10 -8.55 6.28 15.95
N HIS A 11 -7.77 7.17 15.35
CA HIS A 11 -7.12 8.27 16.09
C HIS A 11 -8.14 9.09 16.87
N TYR A 12 -9.23 9.49 16.22
CA TYR A 12 -10.32 10.22 16.87
C TYR A 12 -10.92 9.44 18.06
N VAL A 13 -11.23 8.15 17.86
CA VAL A 13 -11.84 7.31 18.90
C VAL A 13 -10.91 7.14 20.09
N VAL A 14 -9.64 6.79 19.86
CA VAL A 14 -8.66 6.60 20.95
C VAL A 14 -8.40 7.90 21.70
N GLN A 15 -8.25 9.02 20.98
CA GLN A 15 -8.06 10.35 21.57
C GLN A 15 -9.24 10.73 22.46
N HIS A 16 -10.46 10.54 21.94
CA HIS A 16 -11.69 10.87 22.64
C HIS A 16 -11.91 10.00 23.88
N LEU A 17 -11.66 8.69 23.77
CA LEU A 17 -11.85 7.74 24.88
C LEU A 17 -10.84 7.92 26.00
N THR A 18 -9.60 8.28 25.68
CA THR A 18 -8.50 8.30 26.65
C THR A 18 -8.13 9.71 27.13
N GLY A 19 -8.67 10.75 26.50
CA GLY A 19 -8.33 12.14 26.80
C GLY A 19 -6.88 12.50 26.43
N GLY A 20 -6.33 11.81 25.43
CA GLY A 20 -4.94 12.02 24.96
C GLY A 20 -3.87 11.44 25.89
N ARG A 21 -4.21 10.45 26.72
CA ARG A 21 -3.25 9.77 27.61
C ARG A 21 -2.47 8.64 26.93
N VAL A 22 -3.01 8.09 25.85
CA VAL A 22 -2.33 7.04 25.07
C VAL A 22 -1.19 7.67 24.26
N PRO A 23 0.03 7.09 24.27
CA PRO A 23 1.15 7.65 23.51
C PRO A 23 0.95 7.47 22.00
N ILE A 24 1.65 8.31 21.22
CA ILE A 24 1.49 8.39 19.76
C ILE A 24 1.82 7.07 19.07
N TRP A 25 2.89 6.38 19.46
CA TRP A 25 3.23 5.09 18.85
C TRP A 25 2.10 4.05 19.03
N LEU A 26 1.39 4.08 20.17
CA LEU A 26 0.28 3.17 20.45
C LEU A 26 -0.98 3.56 19.69
N HIS A 27 -1.24 4.86 19.57
CA HIS A 27 -2.27 5.41 18.66
C HIS A 27 -2.11 4.87 17.24
N GLU A 28 -0.90 5.00 16.71
CA GLU A 28 -0.58 4.65 15.33
C GLU A 28 -0.58 3.14 15.12
N GLY A 29 -0.06 2.36 16.07
CA GLY A 29 -0.14 0.91 16.04
C GLY A 29 -1.60 0.43 15.99
N LEU A 30 -2.48 1.00 16.81
CA LEU A 30 -3.91 0.66 16.80
C LEU A 30 -4.56 1.02 15.47
N ALA A 31 -4.29 2.23 14.96
CA ALA A 31 -4.84 2.69 13.69
C ALA A 31 -4.40 1.79 12.53
N LYS A 32 -3.09 1.52 12.41
CA LYS A 32 -2.53 0.59 11.41
C LYS A 32 -3.09 -0.83 11.52
N PHE A 33 -3.30 -1.33 12.74
CA PHE A 33 -3.80 -2.68 12.95
C PHE A 33 -5.26 -2.89 12.53
N VAL A 34 -6.05 -1.81 12.46
CA VAL A 34 -7.48 -1.90 12.13
C VAL A 34 -7.89 -1.19 10.84
N GLU A 35 -6.99 -0.42 10.19
CA GLU A 35 -7.33 0.44 9.04
C GLU A 35 -7.93 -0.30 7.85
N THR A 36 -7.63 -1.59 7.66
CA THR A 36 -8.17 -2.41 6.56
C THR A 36 -9.37 -3.26 6.96
N ARG A 37 -9.78 -3.28 8.24
CA ARG A 37 -10.84 -4.18 8.75
C ARG A 37 -12.24 -3.89 8.20
N TRP A 38 -12.44 -2.74 7.57
CA TRP A 38 -13.70 -2.43 6.88
C TRP A 38 -13.87 -3.25 5.59
N GLN A 39 -12.79 -3.80 5.02
CA GLN A 39 -12.82 -4.64 3.83
C GLN A 39 -13.06 -6.11 4.21
N PRO A 40 -14.12 -6.76 3.69
CA PRO A 40 -14.36 -8.18 3.92
C PRO A 40 -13.19 -9.04 3.46
N GLY A 41 -12.72 -9.96 4.32
CA GLY A 41 -11.64 -10.88 3.99
C GLY A 41 -10.24 -10.26 3.91
N ALA A 42 -10.08 -8.98 4.30
CA ALA A 42 -8.77 -8.35 4.34
C ALA A 42 -7.81 -9.13 5.25
N PRO A 43 -6.58 -9.42 4.80
CA PRO A 43 -5.61 -10.14 5.60
C PRO A 43 -5.21 -9.31 6.83
N HIS A 44 -5.11 -9.98 7.98
CA HIS A 44 -4.51 -9.40 9.20
C HIS A 44 -2.98 -9.47 9.08
N ARG A 45 -2.41 -8.69 8.16
CA ARG A 45 -0.97 -8.68 7.92
C ARG A 45 -0.52 -7.29 7.46
N LEU A 46 0.74 -6.97 7.75
CA LEU A 46 1.43 -5.85 7.15
C LEU A 46 1.36 -5.88 5.61
N PRO A 47 1.29 -4.70 4.96
CA PRO A 47 1.52 -4.62 3.52
C PRO A 47 2.88 -5.23 3.14
N PRO A 48 3.01 -5.88 1.96
CA PRO A 48 4.27 -6.51 1.53
C PRO A 48 5.49 -5.57 1.54
N THR A 49 5.30 -4.29 1.23
CA THR A 49 6.34 -3.26 1.28
C THR A 49 6.84 -3.03 2.71
N ASN A 50 5.94 -2.99 3.69
CA ASN A 50 6.29 -2.91 5.10
C ASN A 50 6.92 -4.20 5.62
N GLU A 51 6.50 -5.37 5.12
CA GLU A 51 7.14 -6.65 5.46
C GLU A 51 8.62 -6.67 5.01
N ASP A 52 8.91 -6.28 3.76
CA ASP A 52 10.29 -6.28 3.24
C ASP A 52 11.17 -5.25 3.95
N LEU A 53 10.63 -4.05 4.21
CA LEU A 53 11.33 -3.02 4.96
C LEU A 53 11.68 -3.48 6.38
N LEU A 54 10.71 -4.08 7.08
CA LEU A 54 10.94 -4.61 8.43
C LEU A 54 11.95 -5.77 8.41
N ALA A 55 11.88 -6.66 7.41
CA ALA A 55 12.85 -7.74 7.23
C ALA A 55 14.29 -7.21 7.10
N ARG A 56 14.50 -6.20 6.23
CA ARG A 56 15.80 -5.55 6.03
C ARG A 56 16.35 -4.95 7.33
N ARG A 57 15.49 -4.27 8.11
CA ARG A 57 15.88 -3.62 9.37
C ARG A 57 16.20 -4.61 10.48
N ILE A 58 15.46 -5.72 10.56
CA ILE A 58 15.76 -6.84 11.47
C ILE A 58 17.12 -7.47 11.15
N GLU A 59 17.41 -7.71 9.87
CA GLU A 59 18.70 -8.26 9.41
C GLU A 59 19.87 -7.30 9.71
N ALA A 60 19.63 -5.99 9.57
CA ALA A 60 20.63 -4.95 9.83
C ALA A 60 20.81 -4.62 11.32
N ASP A 61 19.95 -5.14 12.20
CA ASP A 61 19.89 -4.81 13.63
C ASP A 61 19.68 -3.29 13.89
N ASP A 62 18.81 -2.68 13.07
CA ASP A 62 18.59 -1.22 13.01
C ASP A 62 17.09 -0.90 13.10
N LEU A 63 16.46 -1.35 14.18
CA LEU A 63 15.05 -1.09 14.49
C LEU A 63 14.84 0.33 15.05
N VAL A 64 13.68 0.95 14.81
CA VAL A 64 13.40 2.30 15.31
C VAL A 64 12.95 2.19 16.77
N THR A 65 13.58 2.95 17.65
CA THR A 65 13.23 2.92 19.08
C THR A 65 11.94 3.70 19.35
N PHE A 66 11.20 3.33 20.39
CA PHE A 66 10.02 4.09 20.82
C PHE A 66 10.33 5.54 21.22
N GLU A 67 11.57 5.82 21.62
CA GLU A 67 12.02 7.18 21.94
C GLU A 67 12.14 8.03 20.67
N GLU A 68 12.66 7.46 19.57
CA GLU A 68 12.75 8.12 18.27
C GLU A 68 11.39 8.37 17.62
N MET A 69 10.39 7.55 17.93
CA MET A 69 9.00 7.74 17.47
C MET A 69 8.33 8.98 18.09
N HIS A 70 8.92 9.59 19.13
CA HIS A 70 8.43 10.79 19.78
C HIS A 70 9.13 12.06 19.24
N PRO A 71 8.42 13.18 19.02
CA PRO A 71 7.00 13.42 19.26
C PRO A 71 6.08 13.00 18.11
N SER A 72 6.62 12.51 16.99
CA SER A 72 5.83 11.98 15.88
C SER A 72 6.69 11.15 14.95
N MET A 73 6.20 9.99 14.52
CA MET A 73 6.87 9.15 13.52
C MET A 73 7.00 9.83 12.15
N ALA A 74 6.15 10.82 11.85
CA ALA A 74 6.26 11.60 10.63
C ALA A 74 7.47 12.57 10.61
N LEU A 75 8.11 12.78 11.77
CA LEU A 75 9.33 13.61 11.90
C LEU A 75 10.61 12.79 11.87
N LEU A 76 10.52 11.48 11.64
CA LEU A 76 11.69 10.63 11.49
C LEU A 76 12.54 11.05 10.27
N PRO A 77 13.86 10.76 10.27
CA PRO A 77 14.79 11.33 9.29
C PRO A 77 14.48 10.98 7.83
N SER A 78 13.83 9.83 7.59
CA SER A 78 13.47 9.37 6.26
C SER A 78 12.08 8.73 6.21
N GLN A 79 11.53 8.60 4.99
CA GLN A 79 10.28 7.85 4.77
C GLN A 79 10.45 6.36 5.09
N GLU A 80 11.65 5.81 4.92
CA GLU A 80 11.96 4.44 5.33
C GLU A 80 11.89 4.31 6.85
N ASP A 81 12.49 5.22 7.62
CA ASP A 81 12.41 5.19 9.09
C ASP A 81 10.95 5.29 9.55
N ALA A 82 10.16 6.19 8.96
CA ALA A 82 8.73 6.29 9.25
C ALA A 82 7.97 5.01 8.91
N GLY A 83 8.22 4.42 7.73
CA GLY A 83 7.62 3.16 7.30
C GLY A 83 7.98 1.98 8.21
N THR A 84 9.22 1.92 8.67
CA THR A 84 9.71 0.94 9.65
C THR A 84 8.98 1.11 10.98
N ALA A 85 8.92 2.34 11.49
CA ALA A 85 8.26 2.62 12.76
C ALA A 85 6.77 2.24 12.73
N PHE A 86 6.05 2.54 11.64
CA PHE A 86 4.67 2.07 11.44
C PHE A 86 4.55 0.54 11.44
N ALA A 87 5.48 -0.16 10.80
CA ALA A 87 5.50 -1.61 10.78
C ALA A 87 5.75 -2.19 12.19
N GLU A 88 6.69 -1.62 12.94
CA GLU A 88 7.00 -2.03 14.31
C GLU A 88 5.79 -1.86 15.23
N VAL A 89 5.16 -0.68 15.26
CA VAL A 89 4.01 -0.44 16.15
C VAL A 89 2.80 -1.30 15.77
N TYR A 90 2.60 -1.61 14.48
CA TYR A 90 1.60 -2.60 14.05
C TYR A 90 1.90 -3.96 14.69
N THR A 91 3.14 -4.45 14.61
CA THR A 91 3.50 -5.77 15.14
C THR A 91 3.45 -5.85 16.66
N VAL A 92 3.60 -4.73 17.37
CA VAL A 92 3.36 -4.66 18.82
C VAL A 92 1.90 -4.99 19.12
N ILE A 93 0.96 -4.37 18.41
CA ILE A 93 -0.48 -4.60 18.59
C ILE A 93 -0.87 -6.00 18.12
N GLU A 94 -0.31 -6.47 17.02
CA GLU A 94 -0.49 -7.84 16.53
C GLU A 94 -0.02 -8.85 17.58
N TYR A 95 1.14 -8.65 18.19
CA TYR A 95 1.66 -9.53 19.23
C TYR A 95 0.74 -9.55 20.45
N VAL A 96 0.25 -8.40 20.93
CA VAL A 96 -0.75 -8.36 22.01
C VAL A 96 -2.02 -9.11 21.60
N PHE A 97 -2.51 -8.89 20.38
CA PHE A 97 -3.71 -9.54 19.86
C PHE A 97 -3.55 -11.06 19.81
N GLU A 98 -2.41 -11.58 19.36
CA GLU A 98 -2.15 -13.03 19.32
C GLU A 98 -2.13 -13.65 20.73
N GLN A 99 -1.63 -12.93 21.73
CA GLN A 99 -1.47 -13.45 23.10
C GLN A 99 -2.71 -13.26 23.98
N ARG A 100 -3.52 -12.21 23.73
CA ARG A 100 -4.61 -11.76 24.62
C ARG A 100 -5.91 -11.39 23.89
N GLY A 101 -5.94 -11.50 22.56
CA GLY A 101 -7.10 -11.15 21.74
C GLY A 101 -7.42 -9.66 21.76
N VAL A 102 -8.63 -9.32 21.28
CA VAL A 102 -9.12 -7.93 21.30
C VAL A 102 -9.31 -7.43 22.73
N ASP A 103 -9.64 -8.33 23.68
CA ASP A 103 -9.90 -7.95 25.06
C ASP A 103 -8.63 -7.41 25.72
N GLY A 104 -7.47 -8.05 25.51
CA GLY A 104 -6.19 -7.53 26.00
C GLY A 104 -5.84 -6.14 25.46
N ILE A 105 -6.09 -5.88 24.17
CA ILE A 105 -5.91 -4.54 23.60
C ILE A 105 -6.81 -3.52 24.30
N ARG A 106 -8.09 -3.85 24.52
CA ARG A 106 -9.03 -2.95 25.21
C ARG A 106 -8.61 -2.69 26.66
N GLU A 107 -8.18 -3.73 27.37
CA GLU A 107 -7.72 -3.63 28.75
C GLU A 107 -6.52 -2.68 28.88
N ILE A 108 -5.53 -2.77 27.98
CA ILE A 108 -4.40 -1.84 27.95
C ILE A 108 -4.88 -0.40 27.76
N VAL A 109 -5.73 -0.16 26.75
CA VAL A 109 -6.25 1.18 26.46
C VAL A 109 -7.07 1.74 27.64
N TRP A 110 -7.88 0.90 28.30
CA TRP A 110 -8.66 1.30 29.47
C TRP A 110 -7.81 1.55 30.71
N ALA A 111 -6.79 0.73 30.96
CA ALA A 111 -5.87 0.96 32.07
C ALA A 111 -5.15 2.32 31.92
N ILE A 112 -4.71 2.66 30.72
CA ILE A 112 -4.11 3.98 30.42
C ILE A 112 -5.15 5.11 30.55
N ARG A 113 -6.37 4.90 30.05
CA ARG A 113 -7.48 5.86 30.26
C ARG A 113 -7.70 6.12 31.75
N ASP A 114 -7.64 5.09 32.58
CA ASP A 114 -7.96 5.16 34.01
C ASP A 114 -6.76 5.60 34.88
N GLY A 115 -5.62 5.93 34.25
CA GLY A 115 -4.50 6.62 34.88
C GLY A 115 -3.24 5.78 35.08
N SER A 116 -3.23 4.52 34.64
CA SER A 116 -2.01 3.70 34.63
C SER A 116 -1.01 4.27 33.62
N SER A 117 0.27 4.17 33.95
CA SER A 117 1.33 4.35 32.95
C SER A 117 1.24 3.27 31.87
N VAL A 118 1.89 3.50 30.73
CA VAL A 118 1.93 2.53 29.62
C VAL A 118 2.60 1.24 30.09
N GLU A 119 3.67 1.37 30.85
CA GLU A 119 4.46 0.27 31.40
C GLU A 119 3.62 -0.58 32.36
N GLU A 120 2.84 0.04 33.25
CA GLU A 120 1.94 -0.64 34.17
C GLU A 120 0.81 -1.37 33.42
N ALA A 121 0.16 -0.69 32.47
CA ALA A 121 -0.95 -1.25 31.70
C ALA A 121 -0.52 -2.49 30.90
N PHE A 122 0.61 -2.42 30.19
CA PHE A 122 1.16 -3.57 29.48
C PHE A 122 1.61 -4.67 30.45
N ALA A 123 2.21 -4.31 31.59
CA ALA A 123 2.69 -5.30 32.52
C ALA A 123 1.57 -6.11 33.17
N GLU A 124 0.46 -5.44 33.52
CA GLU A 124 -0.74 -6.09 34.06
C GLU A 124 -1.36 -7.05 33.06
N VAL A 125 -1.62 -6.60 31.83
CA VAL A 125 -2.31 -7.39 30.80
C VAL A 125 -1.43 -8.53 30.27
N MET A 126 -0.13 -8.28 30.07
CA MET A 126 0.79 -9.30 29.55
C MET A 126 1.30 -10.24 30.64
N GLY A 127 1.20 -9.87 31.92
CA GLY A 127 1.63 -10.67 33.07
C GLY A 127 3.15 -10.73 33.23
N VAL A 128 3.88 -9.80 32.65
CA VAL A 128 5.36 -9.68 32.70
C VAL A 128 5.75 -8.21 32.77
N SER A 129 6.95 -7.85 33.24
CA SER A 129 7.36 -6.43 33.22
C SER A 129 7.38 -5.88 31.79
N PHE A 130 7.20 -4.57 31.63
CA PHE A 130 7.23 -3.93 30.31
C PHE A 130 8.54 -4.22 29.53
N GLN A 131 9.69 -4.21 30.21
CA GLN A 131 10.97 -4.57 29.60
C GLN A 131 11.03 -6.03 29.12
N THR A 132 10.41 -6.94 29.88
CA THR A 132 10.29 -8.35 29.47
C THR A 132 9.34 -8.50 28.29
N PHE A 133 8.24 -7.74 28.28
CA PHE A 133 7.33 -7.67 27.15
C PHE A 133 8.04 -7.23 25.87
N LEU A 134 8.80 -6.13 25.91
CA LEU A 134 9.56 -5.64 24.76
C LEU A 134 10.56 -6.69 24.25
N SER A 135 11.31 -7.32 25.16
CA SER A 135 12.26 -8.39 24.80
C SER A 135 11.56 -9.61 24.17
N ASN A 136 10.33 -9.92 24.61
CA ASN A 136 9.55 -11.02 24.05
C ASN A 136 8.96 -10.66 22.68
N TRP A 137 8.49 -9.43 22.50
CA TRP A 137 8.03 -8.91 21.21
C TRP A 137 9.16 -8.87 20.19
N GLU A 138 10.35 -8.41 20.57
CA GLU A 138 11.51 -8.39 19.65
C GLU A 138 11.91 -9.82 19.24
N ARG A 139 11.89 -10.78 20.18
CA ARG A 139 12.10 -12.20 19.85
C ARG A 139 11.00 -12.73 18.92
N TYR A 140 9.75 -12.33 19.14
CA TYR A 140 8.64 -12.67 18.26
C TYR A 140 8.90 -12.14 16.85
N LEU A 141 9.25 -10.87 16.71
CA LEU A 141 9.62 -10.25 15.43
C LEU A 141 10.71 -11.04 14.70
N ARG A 142 11.84 -11.30 15.38
CA ARG A 142 12.99 -12.01 14.79
C ARG A 142 12.72 -13.48 14.47
N SER A 143 11.65 -14.07 15.03
CA SER A 143 11.24 -15.45 14.75
C SER A 143 10.34 -15.59 13.53
N ARG A 144 9.84 -14.48 12.97
CA ARG A 144 8.91 -14.50 11.85
C ARG A 144 9.64 -14.44 10.51
N GLU A 145 9.03 -15.07 9.52
CA GLU A 145 9.41 -14.90 8.13
C GLU A 145 8.60 -13.75 7.53
N PHE A 146 9.27 -12.65 7.23
CA PHE A 146 8.70 -11.53 6.50
C PHE A 146 9.01 -11.69 5.01
N ARG A 147 8.03 -11.32 4.17
CA ARG A 147 8.16 -11.35 2.72
C ARG A 147 9.27 -10.40 2.26
N ARG A 148 10.12 -10.85 1.34
CA ARG A 148 11.09 -10.00 0.63
C ARG A 148 10.56 -9.61 -0.74
N LEU A 149 10.77 -8.36 -1.12
CA LEU A 149 10.37 -7.86 -2.43
C LEU A 149 11.41 -8.21 -3.49
N PRO A 150 10.99 -8.60 -4.71
CA PRO A 150 11.90 -8.93 -5.81
C PRO A 150 12.52 -7.69 -6.47
N SER A 151 11.97 -6.50 -6.21
CA SER A 151 12.39 -5.21 -6.77
C SER A 151 12.57 -4.21 -5.63
N ASP A 152 13.60 -3.36 -5.72
CA ASP A 152 13.83 -2.23 -4.80
C ASP A 152 12.94 -1.01 -5.13
N PHE A 153 11.73 -1.25 -5.66
CA PHE A 153 10.85 -0.14 -6.00
C PHE A 153 10.25 0.45 -4.73
N VAL A 154 10.40 1.76 -4.58
CA VAL A 154 9.79 2.50 -3.48
C VAL A 154 8.67 3.37 -4.03
N ASN A 155 7.44 3.11 -3.60
CA ASN A 155 6.27 3.90 -3.95
C ASN A 155 6.23 5.21 -3.15
N ASN A 156 7.11 6.15 -3.49
CA ASN A 156 7.18 7.44 -2.79
C ASN A 156 6.15 8.42 -3.31
N LEU A 157 5.43 9.08 -2.39
CA LEU A 157 4.65 10.27 -2.68
C LEU A 157 5.60 11.40 -3.10
N GLN A 158 5.64 11.72 -4.40
CA GLN A 158 6.35 12.87 -4.91
C GLN A 158 5.44 14.10 -4.85
N PHE A 159 5.70 14.98 -3.89
CA PHE A 159 5.07 16.31 -3.87
C PHE A 159 5.74 17.16 -4.95
N MET A 160 4.96 17.71 -5.88
CA MET A 160 5.48 18.72 -6.80
C MET A 160 5.89 19.97 -6.01
N PRO A 161 7.16 20.42 -6.09
CA PRO A 161 7.53 21.67 -5.44
C PRO A 161 6.74 22.83 -6.07
N GLU A 162 6.38 23.82 -5.25
CA GLU A 162 5.61 25.00 -5.69
C GLU A 162 6.23 25.73 -6.90
N ASN A 163 7.52 25.51 -7.17
CA ASN A 163 8.30 26.12 -8.25
C ASN A 163 8.84 25.11 -9.28
N ALA A 164 8.34 23.87 -9.32
CA ALA A 164 8.67 22.96 -10.43
C ALA A 164 8.16 23.55 -11.74
N SER A 165 9.00 23.60 -12.77
CA SER A 165 8.54 23.80 -14.14
C SER A 165 7.41 22.82 -14.47
N ASP A 166 6.56 23.14 -15.45
CA ASP A 166 5.51 22.26 -16.02
C ASP A 166 6.01 20.87 -16.52
N ALA A 167 7.28 20.53 -16.31
CA ALA A 167 7.80 19.18 -16.41
C ALA A 167 7.05 18.28 -15.41
N ALA A 168 6.33 17.30 -15.94
CA ALA A 168 5.73 16.24 -15.16
C ALA A 168 6.79 15.62 -14.19
N PRO A 169 6.39 15.19 -12.99
CA PRO A 169 7.26 14.43 -12.10
C PRO A 169 7.98 13.33 -12.88
N ASP A 170 9.26 13.08 -12.58
CA ASP A 170 9.96 11.95 -13.19
C ASP A 170 9.34 10.65 -12.68
N GLU A 171 8.35 10.16 -13.42
CA GLU A 171 7.63 8.93 -13.16
C GLU A 171 8.55 7.71 -13.09
N LEU A 172 9.82 7.82 -13.53
CA LEU A 172 10.82 6.75 -13.50
C LEU A 172 11.89 6.97 -12.42
N ALA A 173 11.84 8.05 -11.63
CA ALA A 173 12.85 8.32 -10.60
C ALA A 173 12.94 7.23 -9.51
N GLY A 174 11.89 6.42 -9.35
CA GLY A 174 11.87 5.26 -8.45
C GLY A 174 12.65 4.04 -8.96
N ILE A 175 13.28 4.13 -10.13
CA ILE A 175 14.10 3.07 -10.72
C ILE A 175 15.58 3.41 -10.53
N ALA A 176 16.25 2.71 -9.61
CA ALA A 176 17.64 2.99 -9.26
C ALA A 176 18.61 2.86 -10.44
N GLN A 177 18.37 1.89 -11.33
CA GLN A 177 19.25 1.64 -12.48
C GLN A 177 18.91 2.57 -13.65
N GLU A 178 19.85 3.46 -13.99
CA GLU A 178 19.72 4.40 -15.12
C GLU A 178 19.46 3.70 -16.45
N GLU A 179 20.12 2.57 -16.70
CA GLU A 179 19.94 1.83 -17.95
C GLU A 179 18.53 1.25 -18.09
N ALA A 180 17.94 0.77 -16.98
CA ALA A 180 16.55 0.36 -16.95
C ALA A 180 15.59 1.54 -17.20
N ARG A 181 15.86 2.71 -16.62
CA ARG A 181 15.10 3.94 -16.90
C ARG A 181 15.13 4.30 -18.38
N ASN A 182 16.30 4.20 -19.02
CA ASN A 182 16.47 4.47 -20.44
C ASN A 182 15.64 3.51 -21.31
N PHE A 183 15.64 2.22 -20.99
CA PHE A 183 14.81 1.24 -21.67
C PHE A 183 13.31 1.52 -21.48
N MET A 184 12.88 1.84 -20.27
CA MET A 184 11.49 2.21 -20.00
C MET A 184 11.05 3.46 -20.76
N HIS A 185 11.90 4.49 -20.79
CA HIS A 185 11.64 5.71 -21.53
C HIS A 185 11.56 5.46 -23.04
N LEU A 186 12.49 4.67 -23.59
CA LEU A 186 12.46 4.29 -25.00
C LEU A 186 11.20 3.47 -25.34
N GLY A 187 10.81 2.54 -24.47
CA GLY A 187 9.56 1.79 -24.61
C GLY A 187 8.35 2.71 -24.68
N GLN A 188 8.26 3.69 -23.79
CA GLN A 188 7.18 4.68 -23.79
C GLN A 188 7.13 5.49 -25.10
N LEU A 189 8.29 5.96 -25.59
CA LEU A 189 8.39 6.69 -26.86
C LEU A 189 7.99 5.82 -28.07
N LEU A 190 8.38 4.54 -28.07
CA LEU A 190 8.01 3.59 -29.12
C LEU A 190 6.51 3.35 -29.13
N ARG A 191 5.89 3.11 -27.97
CA ARG A 191 4.44 2.94 -27.81
C ARG A 191 3.69 4.17 -28.31
N ALA A 192 4.11 5.38 -27.91
CA ALA A 192 3.51 6.63 -28.35
C ALA A 192 3.59 6.85 -29.88
N ARG A 193 4.59 6.27 -30.55
CA ARG A 193 4.73 6.26 -32.03
C ARG A 193 4.05 5.08 -32.72
N GLY A 194 3.25 4.30 -31.99
CA GLY A 194 2.55 3.11 -32.51
C GLY A 194 3.47 1.92 -32.79
N ARG A 195 4.72 1.93 -32.33
CA ARG A 195 5.66 0.81 -32.43
C ARG A 195 5.53 -0.09 -31.19
N ILE A 196 4.34 -0.64 -30.98
CA ILE A 196 3.95 -1.25 -29.70
C ILE A 196 4.75 -2.52 -29.39
N GLU A 197 4.95 -3.42 -30.37
CA GLU A 197 5.83 -4.59 -30.18
C GLU A 197 7.26 -4.20 -29.80
N GLY A 198 7.79 -3.14 -30.41
CA GLY A 198 9.10 -2.59 -30.04
C GLY A 198 9.14 -2.07 -28.60
N SER A 199 8.04 -1.48 -28.11
CA SER A 199 7.99 -1.04 -26.71
C SER A 199 8.08 -2.18 -25.71
N ILE A 200 7.44 -3.32 -26.00
CA ILE A 200 7.50 -4.52 -25.15
C ILE A 200 8.92 -5.08 -25.09
N VAL A 201 9.64 -5.06 -26.22
CA VAL A 201 11.05 -5.48 -26.24
C VAL A 201 11.91 -4.63 -25.31
N GLU A 202 11.73 -3.30 -25.32
CA GLU A 202 12.48 -2.43 -24.42
C GLU A 202 12.05 -2.60 -22.95
N TYR A 203 10.76 -2.78 -22.67
CA TYR A 203 10.30 -3.08 -21.30
C TYR A 203 10.87 -4.38 -20.75
N ARG A 204 10.99 -5.44 -21.56
CA ARG A 204 11.62 -6.70 -21.13
C ARG A 204 13.10 -6.53 -20.79
N LYS A 205 13.84 -5.71 -21.56
CA LYS A 205 15.22 -5.37 -21.21
C LYS A 205 15.32 -4.63 -19.88
N ALA A 206 14.35 -3.75 -19.57
CA ALA A 206 14.29 -3.11 -18.26
C ALA A 206 14.00 -4.12 -17.15
N GLU A 207 13.08 -5.08 -17.39
CA GLU A 207 12.73 -6.14 -16.44
C GLU A 207 13.92 -7.05 -16.14
N ASP A 208 14.71 -7.41 -17.15
CA ASP A 208 15.95 -8.18 -16.99
C ASP A 208 16.96 -7.49 -16.05
N LEU A 209 16.91 -6.16 -15.95
CA LEU A 209 17.80 -5.37 -15.10
C LEU A 209 17.27 -5.20 -13.67
N VAL A 210 15.97 -4.92 -13.50
CA VAL A 210 15.39 -4.56 -12.19
C VAL A 210 14.61 -5.68 -11.53
N GLY A 211 14.45 -6.81 -12.22
CA GLY A 211 13.66 -7.95 -11.78
C GLY A 211 12.16 -7.78 -12.03
N PRO A 212 11.40 -8.88 -11.89
CA PRO A 212 9.95 -8.83 -11.94
C PRO A 212 9.39 -8.11 -10.71
N GLY A 213 8.19 -7.57 -10.83
CA GLY A 213 7.44 -7.00 -9.71
C GLY A 213 7.52 -5.48 -9.60
N ASN A 214 8.35 -4.79 -10.38
CA ASN A 214 8.31 -3.34 -10.42
C ASN A 214 6.96 -2.86 -11.02
N PRO A 215 6.09 -2.21 -10.23
CA PRO A 215 4.74 -1.92 -10.68
C PRO A 215 4.71 -0.87 -11.80
N GLN A 216 5.63 0.10 -11.82
CA GLN A 216 5.69 1.08 -12.90
C GLN A 216 6.03 0.43 -14.25
N LEU A 217 7.01 -0.46 -14.26
CA LEU A 217 7.40 -1.20 -15.46
C LEU A 217 6.30 -2.15 -15.91
N GLN A 218 5.78 -2.95 -14.99
CA GLN A 218 4.77 -3.96 -15.29
C GLN A 218 3.47 -3.32 -15.81
N ASN A 219 3.04 -2.19 -15.25
CA ASN A 219 1.89 -1.45 -15.76
C ASN A 219 2.12 -0.87 -17.15
N ARG A 220 3.30 -0.33 -17.43
CA ARG A 220 3.65 0.17 -18.78
C ARG A 220 3.67 -0.96 -19.82
N MET A 221 4.23 -2.10 -19.46
CA MET A 221 4.27 -3.30 -20.31
C MET A 221 2.86 -3.85 -20.54
N ALA A 222 2.07 -4.01 -19.48
CA ALA A 222 0.67 -4.44 -19.56
C ALA A 222 -0.17 -3.52 -20.43
N ARG A 223 0.01 -2.20 -20.32
CA ARG A 223 -0.68 -1.24 -21.18
C ARG A 223 -0.31 -1.41 -22.66
N ALA A 224 0.95 -1.68 -22.98
CA ALA A 224 1.36 -1.98 -24.35
C ALA A 224 0.73 -3.30 -24.86
N LEU A 225 0.65 -4.32 -24.00
CA LEU A 225 0.02 -5.61 -24.31
C LEU A 225 -1.50 -5.46 -24.53
N LEU A 226 -2.17 -4.63 -23.74
CA LEU A 226 -3.57 -4.29 -23.90
C LEU A 226 -3.85 -3.56 -25.22
N ASP A 227 -2.99 -2.63 -25.64
CA ASP A 227 -3.12 -1.97 -26.95
C ASP A 227 -2.99 -2.96 -28.13
N LEU A 228 -2.30 -4.08 -27.93
CA LEU A 228 -2.18 -5.18 -28.89
C LEU A 228 -3.29 -6.23 -28.75
N ASN A 229 -4.25 -6.03 -27.84
CA ASN A 229 -5.31 -6.99 -27.52
C ASN A 229 -4.75 -8.36 -27.08
N ARG A 230 -3.72 -8.35 -26.23
CA ARG A 230 -3.09 -9.54 -25.60
C ARG A 230 -3.36 -9.57 -24.08
N PRO A 231 -4.62 -9.75 -23.65
CA PRO A 231 -4.99 -9.61 -22.24
C PRO A 231 -4.36 -10.67 -21.32
N GLU A 232 -4.12 -11.89 -21.82
CA GLU A 232 -3.50 -12.96 -21.01
C GLU A 232 -2.06 -12.61 -20.60
N GLU A 233 -1.27 -12.10 -21.53
CA GLU A 233 0.11 -11.66 -21.24
C GLU A 233 0.13 -10.39 -20.38
N ALA A 234 -0.86 -9.50 -20.54
CA ALA A 234 -1.01 -8.34 -19.67
C ALA A 234 -1.32 -8.75 -18.23
N ALA A 235 -2.18 -9.75 -18.03
CA ALA A 235 -2.48 -10.31 -16.71
C ALA A 235 -1.23 -10.91 -16.06
N GLU A 236 -0.45 -11.69 -16.82
CA GLU A 236 0.80 -12.28 -16.35
C GLU A 236 1.81 -11.20 -15.93
N ALA A 237 1.97 -10.15 -16.75
CA ALA A 237 2.86 -9.03 -16.44
C ALA A 237 2.46 -8.30 -15.14
N LEU A 238 1.15 -8.18 -14.84
CA LEU A 238 0.64 -7.47 -13.67
C LEU A 238 0.62 -8.30 -12.39
N GLY A 239 0.75 -9.63 -12.48
CA GLY A 239 0.55 -10.54 -11.35
C GLY A 239 1.45 -10.21 -10.16
N SER A 240 2.76 -10.03 -10.39
CA SER A 240 3.70 -9.69 -9.32
C SER A 240 3.45 -8.28 -8.76
N ALA A 241 3.15 -7.28 -9.59
CA ALA A 241 2.80 -5.95 -9.13
C ALA A 241 1.57 -5.97 -8.22
N ALA A 242 0.55 -6.75 -8.55
CA ALA A 242 -0.67 -6.86 -7.77
C ALA A 242 -0.43 -7.54 -6.41
N GLU A 243 0.47 -8.53 -6.37
CA GLU A 243 0.84 -9.23 -5.16
C GLU A 243 1.71 -8.37 -4.23
N PHE A 244 2.69 -7.65 -4.78
CA PHE A 244 3.72 -6.97 -3.99
C PHE A 244 3.42 -5.50 -3.72
N TYR A 245 2.62 -4.84 -4.57
CA TYR A 245 2.28 -3.43 -4.47
C TYR A 245 0.75 -3.24 -4.50
N PRO A 246 0.06 -3.69 -3.43
CA PRO A 246 -1.41 -3.71 -3.38
C PRO A 246 -2.05 -2.31 -3.31
N ASP A 247 -1.24 -1.27 -3.17
CA ASP A 247 -1.57 0.15 -3.15
C ASP A 247 -1.28 0.86 -4.49
N PHE A 248 -0.72 0.15 -5.49
CA PHE A 248 -0.46 0.72 -6.80
C PHE A 248 -1.71 0.64 -7.69
N TYR A 249 -2.56 1.69 -7.63
CA TYR A 249 -3.90 1.66 -8.21
C TYR A 249 -3.94 1.34 -9.73
N LEU A 250 -2.92 1.76 -10.49
CA LEU A 250 -2.82 1.49 -11.93
C LEU A 250 -2.81 -0.01 -12.24
N THR A 251 -2.23 -0.83 -11.36
CA THR A 251 -2.21 -2.30 -11.51
C THR A 251 -3.63 -2.83 -11.56
N PHE A 252 -4.48 -2.38 -10.64
CA PHE A 252 -5.87 -2.81 -10.56
C PHE A 252 -6.74 -2.18 -11.66
N LEU A 253 -6.39 -0.97 -12.12
CA LEU A 253 -7.00 -0.39 -13.31
C LEU A 253 -6.77 -1.27 -14.55
N HIS A 254 -5.52 -1.65 -14.82
CA HIS A 254 -5.18 -2.47 -15.97
C HIS A 254 -5.66 -3.92 -15.84
N LEU A 255 -5.68 -4.51 -14.64
CA LEU A 255 -6.34 -5.81 -14.41
C LEU A 255 -7.85 -5.73 -14.69
N GLY A 256 -8.48 -4.60 -14.35
CA GLY A 256 -9.87 -4.33 -14.74
C GLY A 256 -10.05 -4.27 -16.27
N GLU A 257 -9.17 -3.57 -16.98
CA GLU A 257 -9.16 -3.52 -18.45
C GLU A 257 -8.97 -4.92 -19.07
N VAL A 258 -8.08 -5.74 -18.52
CA VAL A 258 -7.88 -7.16 -18.89
C VAL A 258 -9.20 -7.92 -18.77
N ALA A 259 -9.85 -7.87 -17.60
CA ALA A 259 -11.10 -8.58 -17.34
C ALA A 259 -12.24 -8.13 -18.27
N ILE A 260 -12.31 -6.83 -18.59
CA ILE A 260 -13.24 -6.29 -19.59
C ILE A 260 -13.01 -6.91 -20.98
N LEU A 261 -11.76 -7.01 -21.44
CA LEU A 261 -11.43 -7.62 -22.74
C LEU A 261 -11.76 -9.11 -22.78
N GLN A 262 -11.66 -9.80 -21.65
CA GLN A 262 -12.02 -11.21 -21.49
C GLN A 262 -13.53 -11.43 -21.30
N GLY A 263 -14.33 -10.36 -21.18
CA GLY A 263 -15.77 -10.44 -20.92
C GLY A 263 -16.14 -10.81 -19.48
N ALA A 264 -15.17 -10.81 -18.56
CA ALA A 264 -15.34 -11.11 -17.14
C ALA A 264 -15.80 -9.85 -16.38
N GLY A 265 -17.06 -9.45 -16.57
CA GLY A 265 -17.60 -8.18 -16.05
C GLY A 265 -17.56 -8.03 -14.52
N GLU A 266 -17.82 -9.10 -13.76
CA GLU A 266 -17.79 -9.04 -12.28
C GLU A 266 -16.36 -8.90 -11.75
N GLU A 267 -15.41 -9.64 -12.33
CA GLU A 267 -13.99 -9.51 -12.00
C GLU A 267 -13.47 -8.11 -12.35
N ALA A 268 -13.88 -7.56 -13.49
CA ALA A 268 -13.56 -6.18 -13.84
C ALA A 268 -14.06 -5.18 -12.78
N LEU A 269 -15.29 -5.33 -12.27
CA LEU A 269 -15.80 -4.48 -11.21
C LEU A 269 -14.97 -4.61 -9.93
N GLU A 270 -14.58 -5.82 -9.54
CA GLU A 270 -13.76 -6.04 -8.34
C GLU A 270 -12.43 -5.26 -8.43
N GLN A 271 -11.70 -5.43 -9.53
CA GLN A 271 -10.39 -4.79 -9.71
C GLN A 271 -10.54 -3.26 -9.83
N LEU A 272 -11.52 -2.78 -10.57
CA LEU A 272 -11.72 -1.34 -10.76
C LEU A 272 -12.23 -0.63 -9.50
N GLN A 273 -13.06 -1.30 -8.68
CA GLN A 273 -13.46 -0.77 -7.38
C GLN A 273 -12.27 -0.70 -6.42
N ARG A 274 -11.33 -1.64 -6.51
CA ARG A 274 -10.06 -1.57 -5.78
C ARG A 274 -9.18 -0.43 -6.28
N ALA A 275 -9.07 -0.20 -7.58
CA ALA A 275 -8.38 0.98 -8.12
C ALA A 275 -9.02 2.29 -7.59
N ALA A 276 -10.34 2.38 -7.59
CA ALA A 276 -11.09 3.55 -7.11
C ALA A 276 -11.01 3.76 -5.59
N SER A 277 -10.84 2.70 -4.80
CA SER A 277 -10.67 2.84 -3.34
C SER A 277 -9.30 3.41 -2.97
N ILE A 278 -8.29 3.17 -3.82
CA ILE A 278 -6.94 3.69 -3.70
C ILE A 278 -6.89 5.12 -4.25
N ASN A 279 -7.15 5.31 -5.55
CA ASN A 279 -7.17 6.62 -6.22
C ASN A 279 -8.54 6.89 -6.87
N PRO A 280 -9.44 7.63 -6.20
CA PRO A 280 -10.77 7.94 -6.72
C PRO A 280 -10.78 9.11 -7.72
N PHE A 281 -9.63 9.78 -7.95
CA PHE A 281 -9.55 10.99 -8.75
C PHE A 281 -9.07 10.75 -10.18
N ASP A 282 -8.68 9.52 -10.53
CA ASP A 282 -8.31 9.18 -11.90
C ASP A 282 -9.58 8.99 -12.76
N PRO A 283 -9.82 9.82 -13.79
CA PRO A 283 -10.99 9.67 -14.66
C PRO A 283 -11.02 8.35 -15.45
N GLU A 284 -9.87 7.74 -15.73
CA GLU A 284 -9.80 6.45 -16.43
C GLU A 284 -10.43 5.33 -15.60
N VAL A 285 -10.22 5.33 -14.28
CA VAL A 285 -10.84 4.34 -13.37
C VAL A 285 -12.36 4.36 -13.50
N HIS A 286 -12.96 5.55 -13.49
CA HIS A 286 -14.42 5.71 -13.63
C HIS A 286 -14.93 5.38 -15.04
N ARG A 287 -14.15 5.67 -16.09
CA ARG A 287 -14.49 5.25 -17.46
C ARG A 287 -14.50 3.73 -17.59
N GLN A 288 -13.52 3.04 -17.02
CA GLN A 288 -13.49 1.58 -17.05
C GLN A 288 -14.60 0.99 -16.16
N LEU A 289 -14.92 1.59 -15.01
CA LEU A 289 -16.08 1.18 -14.20
C LEU A 289 -17.38 1.27 -15.01
N SER A 290 -17.58 2.37 -15.76
CA SER A 290 -18.73 2.53 -16.64
C SER A 290 -18.81 1.41 -17.68
N ARG A 291 -17.67 1.07 -18.31
CA ARG A 291 -17.58 -0.03 -19.28
C ARG A 291 -17.86 -1.40 -18.66
N ALA A 292 -17.36 -1.67 -17.46
CA ALA A 292 -17.66 -2.90 -16.73
C ALA A 292 -19.15 -3.03 -16.37
N PHE A 293 -19.79 -1.95 -15.90
CA PHE A 293 -21.23 -1.93 -15.67
C PHE A 293 -22.05 -2.15 -16.95
N GLN A 294 -21.62 -1.57 -18.08
CA GLN A 294 -22.25 -1.82 -19.39
C GLN A 294 -22.18 -3.29 -19.80
N LEU A 295 -21.03 -3.94 -19.61
CA LEU A 295 -20.87 -5.39 -19.90
C LEU A 295 -21.85 -6.24 -19.08
N LEU A 296 -22.17 -5.82 -17.86
CA LEU A 296 -23.12 -6.49 -16.97
C LEU A 296 -24.59 -6.07 -17.17
N GLY A 297 -24.87 -5.14 -18.10
CA GLY A 297 -26.23 -4.62 -18.33
C GLY A 297 -26.74 -3.69 -17.22
N ARG A 298 -25.85 -3.16 -16.38
CA ARG A 298 -26.15 -2.27 -15.23
C ARG A 298 -26.11 -0.80 -15.66
N SER A 299 -27.12 -0.39 -16.43
CA SER A 299 -27.12 0.90 -17.13
C SER A 299 -27.10 2.12 -16.20
N GLU A 300 -27.81 2.08 -15.06
CA GLU A 300 -27.86 3.21 -14.12
C GLU A 300 -26.49 3.47 -13.47
N GLU A 301 -25.81 2.42 -13.02
CA GLU A 301 -24.46 2.52 -12.46
C GLU A 301 -23.43 2.91 -13.52
N ALA A 302 -23.58 2.43 -14.75
CA ALA A 302 -22.72 2.84 -15.86
C ALA A 302 -22.80 4.35 -16.13
N GLU A 303 -24.01 4.92 -16.15
CA GLU A 303 -24.20 6.36 -16.31
C GLU A 303 -23.64 7.15 -15.13
N GLN A 304 -23.79 6.65 -13.90
CA GLN A 304 -23.20 7.27 -12.73
C GLN A 304 -21.68 7.31 -12.83
N ALA A 305 -21.03 6.19 -13.13
CA ALA A 305 -19.58 6.13 -13.30
C ALA A 305 -19.09 7.06 -14.43
N ALA A 306 -19.84 7.19 -15.53
CA ALA A 306 -19.50 8.14 -16.60
C ALA A 306 -19.61 9.62 -16.16
N ARG A 307 -20.59 9.94 -15.29
CA ARG A 307 -20.70 11.26 -14.66
C ARG A 307 -19.52 11.52 -13.72
N ASP A 308 -19.15 10.53 -12.91
CA ASP A 308 -18.03 10.64 -11.98
C ASP A 308 -16.72 10.87 -12.74
N ALA A 309 -16.47 10.12 -13.83
CA ALA A 309 -15.33 10.36 -14.73
C ALA A 309 -15.28 11.80 -15.25
N SER A 310 -16.43 12.33 -15.68
CA SER A 310 -16.54 13.69 -16.20
C SER A 310 -16.35 14.76 -15.12
N LEU A 311 -16.70 14.46 -13.87
CA LEU A 311 -16.54 15.35 -12.73
C LEU A 311 -15.06 15.46 -12.33
N VAL A 312 -14.35 14.33 -12.26
CA VAL A 312 -12.94 14.30 -11.87
C VAL A 312 -11.97 14.70 -12.99
N SER A 313 -12.47 14.83 -14.22
CA SER A 313 -11.68 15.34 -15.38
C SER A 313 -11.59 16.88 -15.45
N ARG A 314 -12.30 17.60 -14.58
CA ARG A 314 -12.38 19.07 -14.59
C ARG A 314 -11.46 19.68 -13.55
#